data_AF-A0A2T2SYS4-F1
#
_entry.id   AF-A0A2T2SYS4-F1
#
_cell.length_a   1.000
_cell.length_b   1.000
_cell.length_c   1.000
_cell.angle_alpha   90.00
_cell.angle_beta   90.00
_cell.angle_gamma   90.00
#
_symmetry.space_group_name_H-M   'P 1'
#
loop_
_entity.id
_entity.type
_entity.pdbx_description
1 polymer ?
#
loop_
_entity_poly.entity_id
_entity_poly.type
_entity_poly.pdbx_seq_one_letter_code
_entity_poly.pdbx_strand_id
1 'polypeptide(L)'
;RVVNDTLRHLVGLGLSDAEIESLFQEQATLLDHAGLERKLITVAPHTELNRMCADQLGNALQKTILPVPLAQMDRHKDADFALTPYPHLTEVLETLSRTDTLGFSTHLPAHVLEAVTRLRSQETLGLVTRYQDSIPPLSEDLRTDTAYDGQVIAASIDEGTDHLRGFVDQTDLLLTTPASKRRLRPFLDDAAHQVKEVKMLVSQDSVEAISDAIPA
;
A
#
# COMPACT_ATOMS: atom_id res chain seq x y z
N ARG A 1 11.90 -26.92 -29.60
CA ARG A 1 13.07 -27.85 -29.49
C ARG A 1 13.12 -28.56 -28.14
N VAL A 2 12.75 -27.92 -27.02
CA VAL A 2 12.70 -28.56 -25.68
C VAL A 2 11.63 -29.67 -25.57
N VAL A 3 10.47 -29.52 -26.22
CA VAL A 3 9.35 -30.49 -26.17
C VAL A 3 9.70 -31.87 -26.76
N ASN A 4 10.62 -31.94 -27.72
CA ASN A 4 10.97 -33.19 -28.41
C ASN A 4 11.92 -34.08 -27.56
N ASP A 5 12.76 -33.47 -26.72
CA ASP A 5 13.63 -34.20 -25.80
C ASP A 5 12.87 -34.74 -24.58
N THR A 6 11.83 -34.02 -24.11
CA THR A 6 10.94 -34.48 -23.05
C THR A 6 10.09 -35.68 -23.49
N LEU A 7 9.60 -35.68 -24.74
CA LEU A 7 8.85 -36.80 -25.33
C LEU A 7 9.71 -38.08 -25.41
N ARG A 8 11.00 -37.96 -25.76
CA ARG A 8 11.92 -39.11 -25.79
C ARG A 8 12.22 -39.67 -24.39
N HIS A 9 12.22 -38.84 -23.35
CA HIS A 9 12.39 -39.29 -21.97
C HIS A 9 11.13 -39.99 -21.42
N LEU A 10 9.93 -39.52 -21.78
CA LEU A 10 8.67 -40.11 -21.33
C LEU A 10 8.34 -41.44 -22.02
N VAL A 11 8.67 -41.59 -23.31
CA VAL A 11 8.61 -42.89 -24.02
C VAL A 11 9.63 -43.88 -23.45
N GLY A 12 10.77 -43.39 -22.95
CA GLY A 12 11.78 -44.21 -22.25
C GLY A 12 11.34 -44.75 -20.88
N LEU A 13 10.21 -44.28 -20.34
CA LEU A 13 9.64 -44.70 -19.05
C LEU A 13 8.48 -45.71 -19.19
N GLY A 14 8.13 -46.12 -20.41
CA GLY A 14 7.13 -47.17 -20.66
C GLY A 14 5.67 -46.73 -20.61
N LEU A 15 5.40 -45.42 -20.69
CA LEU A 15 4.04 -44.87 -20.76
C LEU A 15 3.42 -45.14 -22.13
N SER A 16 2.15 -45.53 -22.12
CA SER A 16 1.32 -45.70 -23.32
C SER A 16 0.89 -44.35 -23.90
N ASP A 17 0.57 -44.31 -25.20
CA ASP A 17 0.12 -43.09 -25.88
C ASP A 17 -1.09 -42.42 -25.19
N ALA A 18 -1.95 -43.21 -24.54
CA ALA A 18 -3.09 -42.72 -23.78
C ALA A 18 -2.70 -42.00 -22.47
N GLU A 19 -1.64 -42.45 -21.80
CA GLU A 19 -1.12 -41.80 -20.59
C GLU A 19 -0.38 -40.52 -20.93
N ILE A 20 0.30 -40.47 -22.07
CA ILE A 20 0.92 -39.27 -22.61
C ILE A 20 -0.15 -38.22 -22.91
N GLU A 21 -1.22 -38.59 -23.62
CA GLU A 21 -2.34 -37.69 -23.93
C GLU A 21 -3.02 -37.18 -22.65
N SER A 22 -3.23 -38.05 -21.65
CA SER A 22 -3.79 -37.68 -20.35
C SER A 22 -2.92 -36.65 -19.61
N LEU A 23 -1.59 -36.80 -19.64
CA LEU A 23 -0.64 -35.86 -19.04
C LEU A 23 -0.64 -34.50 -19.75
N PHE A 24 -0.77 -34.50 -21.08
CA PHE A 24 -0.92 -33.27 -21.86
C PHE A 24 -2.25 -32.58 -21.56
N GLN A 25 -3.34 -33.35 -21.42
CA GLN A 25 -4.65 -32.83 -21.04
C GLN A 25 -4.62 -32.20 -19.64
N GLU A 26 -3.95 -32.85 -18.67
CA GLU A 26 -3.74 -32.30 -17.33
C GLU A 26 -2.91 -31.01 -17.35
N GLN A 27 -1.81 -30.97 -18.12
CA GLN A 27 -0.99 -29.76 -18.27
C GLN A 27 -1.73 -28.62 -18.97
N ALA A 28 -2.51 -28.91 -20.00
CA ALA A 28 -3.35 -27.93 -20.68
C ALA A 28 -4.43 -27.38 -19.73
N THR A 29 -5.04 -28.25 -18.93
CA THR A 29 -6.02 -27.85 -17.91
C THR A 29 -5.36 -26.99 -16.83
N LEU A 30 -4.15 -27.31 -16.38
CA LEU A 30 -3.39 -26.48 -15.42
C LEU A 30 -3.00 -25.12 -16.01
N LEU A 31 -2.71 -25.05 -17.32
CA LEU A 31 -2.42 -23.80 -18.02
C LEU A 31 -3.69 -22.94 -18.25
N ASP A 32 -4.84 -23.58 -18.49
CA ASP A 32 -6.14 -22.88 -18.56
C ASP A 32 -6.61 -22.39 -17.17
N HIS A 33 -6.28 -23.12 -16.10
CA HIS A 33 -6.52 -22.69 -14.70
C HIS A 33 -5.49 -21.67 -14.19
N ALA A 34 -4.36 -21.48 -14.88
CA ALA A 34 -3.52 -20.29 -14.74
C ALA A 34 -4.11 -19.08 -15.49
N GLY A 35 -5.44 -19.10 -15.68
CA GLY A 35 -6.22 -18.12 -16.41
C GLY A 35 -6.17 -16.75 -15.76
N LEU A 36 -5.49 -15.83 -16.44
CA LEU A 36 -5.58 -14.37 -16.32
C LEU A 36 -5.55 -13.86 -14.88
N GLU A 37 -4.34 -13.63 -14.34
CA GLU A 37 -4.18 -12.80 -13.15
C GLU A 37 -4.91 -11.47 -13.38
N ARG A 38 -5.95 -11.23 -12.58
CA ARG A 38 -6.71 -9.98 -12.63
C ARG A 38 -5.78 -8.82 -12.29
N LYS A 39 -5.86 -7.76 -13.08
CA LYS A 39 -5.15 -6.50 -12.85
C LYS A 39 -5.89 -5.70 -11.79
N LEU A 40 -5.38 -5.72 -10.56
CA LEU A 40 -5.86 -4.91 -9.45
C LEU A 40 -5.01 -3.64 -9.31
N ILE A 41 -5.67 -2.49 -9.15
CA ILE A 41 -4.99 -1.21 -8.87
C ILE A 41 -5.56 -0.55 -7.61
N THR A 42 -4.72 0.18 -6.87
CA THR A 42 -5.22 1.21 -5.94
C THR A 42 -5.01 2.59 -6.54
N VAL A 43 -6.01 3.46 -6.43
CA VAL A 43 -5.98 4.81 -7.01
C VAL A 43 -6.12 5.84 -5.90
N ALA A 44 -5.11 6.71 -5.74
CA ALA A 44 -5.15 7.81 -4.78
C ALA A 44 -4.12 8.91 -5.14
N PRO A 45 -4.24 10.15 -4.63
CA PRO A 45 -3.35 11.26 -5.01
C PRO A 45 -1.92 11.10 -4.50
N HIS A 46 -1.76 10.66 -3.25
CA HIS A 46 -0.47 10.67 -2.56
C HIS A 46 0.25 9.33 -2.73
N THR A 47 1.39 9.33 -3.41
CA THR A 47 2.08 8.10 -3.81
C THR A 47 2.49 7.23 -2.61
N GLU A 48 2.99 7.86 -1.54
CA GLU A 48 3.41 7.15 -0.34
C GLU A 48 2.23 6.53 0.42
N LEU A 49 1.15 7.27 0.63
CA LEU A 49 -0.05 6.77 1.31
C LEU A 49 -0.78 5.70 0.49
N ASN A 50 -0.90 5.91 -0.82
CA ASN A 50 -1.51 4.95 -1.73
C ASN A 50 -0.78 3.61 -1.71
N ARG A 51 0.56 3.65 -1.68
CA ARG A 51 1.38 2.44 -1.57
C ARG A 51 1.13 1.71 -0.25
N MET A 52 0.98 2.40 0.88
CA MET A 52 0.64 1.76 2.15
C MET A 52 -0.69 1.02 2.08
N CYS A 53 -1.70 1.60 1.41
CA CYS A 53 -3.00 0.96 1.22
C CYS A 53 -2.90 -0.24 0.28
N ALA A 54 -2.18 -0.10 -0.83
CA ALA A 54 -1.93 -1.18 -1.79
C ALA A 54 -1.23 -2.38 -1.13
N ASP A 55 -0.20 -2.13 -0.33
CA ASP A 55 0.54 -3.19 0.37
C ASP A 55 -0.38 -3.90 1.39
N GLN A 56 -1.23 -3.18 2.12
CA GLN A 56 -2.18 -3.77 3.07
C GLN A 56 -3.25 -4.63 2.38
N LEU A 57 -3.90 -4.08 1.35
CA LEU A 57 -4.92 -4.78 0.60
C LEU A 57 -4.33 -5.97 -0.16
N GLY A 58 -3.13 -5.83 -0.73
CA GLY A 58 -2.45 -6.91 -1.43
C GLY A 58 -2.09 -8.06 -0.49
N ASN A 59 -1.63 -7.75 0.72
CA ASN A 59 -1.39 -8.75 1.76
C ASN A 59 -2.69 -9.43 2.22
N ALA A 60 -3.78 -8.68 2.38
CA ALA A 60 -5.07 -9.25 2.81
C ALA A 60 -5.67 -10.17 1.73
N LEU A 61 -5.64 -9.75 0.47
CA LEU A 61 -6.18 -10.50 -0.66
C LEU A 61 -5.24 -11.58 -1.20
N GLN A 62 -3.98 -11.61 -0.75
CA GLN A 62 -2.91 -12.44 -1.31
C GLN A 62 -2.74 -12.23 -2.82
N LYS A 63 -2.86 -10.97 -3.27
CA LYS A 63 -2.80 -10.56 -4.69
C LYS A 63 -1.87 -9.36 -4.86
N THR A 64 -1.27 -9.23 -6.04
CA THR A 64 -0.52 -8.03 -6.40
C THR A 64 -1.49 -6.90 -6.70
N ILE A 65 -1.35 -5.78 -5.99
CA ILE A 65 -2.13 -4.57 -6.25
C ILE A 65 -1.17 -3.45 -6.62
N LEU A 66 -1.38 -2.85 -7.79
CA LEU A 66 -0.53 -1.78 -8.30
C LEU A 66 -1.01 -0.42 -7.79
N PRO A 67 -0.21 0.33 -7.01
CA PRO A 67 -0.55 1.70 -6.65
C PRO A 67 -0.39 2.64 -7.85
N VAL A 68 -1.46 3.33 -8.22
CA VAL A 68 -1.56 4.26 -9.35
C VAL A 68 -1.96 5.65 -8.84
N PRO A 69 -1.20 6.72 -9.12
CA PRO A 69 -1.61 8.09 -8.82
C PRO A 69 -2.89 8.47 -9.58
N LEU A 70 -3.78 9.29 -8.98
CA LEU A 70 -5.00 9.78 -9.67
C LEU A 70 -4.68 10.34 -11.07
N ALA A 71 -3.64 11.17 -11.18
CA ALA A 71 -3.19 11.78 -12.44
C ALA A 71 -2.77 10.77 -13.54
N GLN A 72 -2.62 9.49 -13.21
CA GLN A 72 -2.21 8.42 -14.13
C GLN A 72 -3.29 7.37 -14.35
N MET A 73 -4.45 7.46 -13.69
CA MET A 73 -5.45 6.39 -13.70
C MET A 73 -5.99 6.08 -15.10
N ASP A 74 -6.08 7.08 -15.98
CA ASP A 74 -6.51 6.91 -17.39
C ASP A 74 -5.68 5.88 -18.17
N ARG A 75 -4.44 5.62 -17.75
CA ARG A 75 -3.54 4.63 -18.37
C ARG A 75 -3.84 3.19 -17.94
N HIS A 76 -4.77 3.01 -17.01
CA HIS A 76 -5.12 1.73 -16.39
C HIS A 76 -6.60 1.36 -16.61
N LYS A 77 -7.19 1.79 -17.74
CA LYS A 77 -8.56 1.41 -18.16
C LYS A 77 -8.73 -0.08 -18.47
N ASP A 78 -7.62 -0.81 -18.55
CA ASP A 78 -7.52 -2.26 -18.67
C ASP A 78 -7.48 -2.97 -17.31
N ALA A 79 -7.57 -2.24 -16.19
CA ALA A 79 -7.69 -2.86 -14.87
C ALA A 79 -9.05 -3.53 -14.70
N ASP A 80 -9.04 -4.72 -14.10
CA ASP A 80 -10.25 -5.46 -13.74
C ASP A 80 -10.89 -4.82 -12.50
N PHE A 81 -10.08 -4.43 -11.52
CA PHE A 81 -10.54 -3.79 -10.28
C PHE A 81 -9.75 -2.53 -9.95
N ALA A 82 -10.45 -1.50 -9.48
CA ALA A 82 -9.87 -0.28 -8.94
C ALA A 82 -10.34 -0.06 -7.49
N LEU A 83 -9.39 0.05 -6.56
CA LEU A 83 -9.66 0.31 -5.15
C LEU A 83 -9.28 1.76 -4.84
N THR A 84 -10.14 2.53 -4.20
CA THR A 84 -9.87 3.94 -3.92
C THR A 84 -10.45 4.39 -2.59
N PRO A 85 -9.80 5.31 -1.85
CA PRO A 85 -10.44 5.93 -0.69
C PRO A 85 -11.76 6.61 -1.09
N TYR A 86 -12.78 6.53 -0.23
CA TYR A 86 -14.10 7.14 -0.51
C TYR A 86 -14.06 8.61 -0.98
N PRO A 87 -13.20 9.50 -0.45
CA PRO A 87 -13.10 10.87 -0.94
C PRO A 87 -12.80 11.01 -2.44
N HIS A 88 -12.22 9.99 -3.07
CA HIS A 88 -11.85 9.97 -4.48
C HIS A 88 -12.74 9.04 -5.33
N LEU A 89 -13.74 8.38 -4.74
CA LEU A 89 -14.51 7.33 -5.41
C LEU A 89 -15.26 7.86 -6.66
N THR A 90 -15.88 9.02 -6.58
CA THR A 90 -16.63 9.61 -7.69
C THR A 90 -15.73 9.86 -8.91
N GLU A 91 -14.58 10.48 -8.71
CA GLU A 91 -13.62 10.79 -9.79
C GLU A 91 -13.11 9.50 -10.47
N VAL A 92 -12.87 8.45 -9.68
CA VAL A 92 -12.41 7.15 -10.19
C VAL A 92 -13.52 6.43 -10.95
N LEU A 93 -14.76 6.43 -10.45
CA LEU A 93 -15.92 5.84 -11.14
C LEU A 93 -16.18 6.50 -12.50
N GLU A 94 -16.06 7.83 -12.57
CA GLU A 94 -16.22 8.57 -13.82
C GLU A 94 -15.10 8.25 -14.83
N THR A 95 -13.86 8.20 -14.37
CA THR A 95 -12.68 8.01 -15.23
C THR A 95 -12.51 6.56 -15.69
N LEU A 96 -12.70 5.60 -14.77
CA LEU A 96 -12.57 4.16 -14.98
C LEU A 96 -13.95 3.49 -15.09
N SER A 97 -14.84 4.07 -15.88
CA SER A 97 -16.25 3.64 -16.05
C SER A 97 -16.51 2.19 -16.47
N ARG A 98 -15.48 1.42 -16.82
CA ARG A 98 -15.57 0.00 -17.20
C ARG A 98 -14.85 -0.94 -16.23
N THR A 99 -14.23 -0.40 -15.19
CA THR A 99 -13.49 -1.14 -14.17
C THR A 99 -14.37 -1.31 -12.94
N ASP A 100 -14.35 -2.50 -12.34
CA ASP A 100 -15.07 -2.74 -11.08
C ASP A 100 -14.40 -1.93 -9.96
N THR A 101 -15.02 -0.82 -9.59
CA THR A 101 -14.43 0.16 -8.67
C THR A 101 -15.06 0.03 -7.28
N LEU A 102 -14.22 -0.14 -6.26
CA LEU A 102 -14.62 -0.28 -4.86
C LEU A 102 -14.00 0.84 -4.03
N GLY A 103 -14.81 1.42 -3.16
CA GLY A 103 -14.37 2.42 -2.18
C GLY A 103 -13.92 1.77 -0.88
N PHE A 104 -12.95 2.37 -0.19
CA PHE A 104 -12.57 1.99 1.17
C PHE A 104 -12.37 3.21 2.08
N SER A 105 -12.48 2.99 3.39
CA SER A 105 -12.12 3.99 4.41
C SER A 105 -10.73 3.72 4.98
N THR A 106 -10.06 4.80 5.38
CA THR A 106 -8.75 4.76 6.03
C THR A 106 -8.79 5.45 7.37
N HIS A 107 -7.87 5.07 8.26
CA HIS A 107 -7.69 5.71 9.56
C HIS A 107 -6.25 5.63 10.04
N LEU A 108 -5.89 6.45 11.03
CA LEU A 108 -4.61 6.35 11.71
C LEU A 108 -4.62 5.21 12.75
N PRO A 109 -3.44 4.65 13.10
CA PRO A 109 -3.35 3.59 14.11
C PRO A 109 -3.64 4.14 15.51
N ALA A 110 -4.38 3.39 16.32
CA ALA A 110 -4.73 3.79 17.68
C ALA A 110 -3.51 4.17 18.54
N HIS A 111 -2.39 3.44 18.44
CA HIS A 111 -1.17 3.73 19.22
C HIS A 111 -0.48 5.04 18.82
N VAL A 112 -0.75 5.57 17.62
CA VAL A 112 -0.30 6.89 17.16
C VAL A 112 -1.22 7.95 17.73
N LEU A 113 -2.54 7.76 17.58
CA LEU A 113 -3.54 8.67 18.11
C LEU A 113 -3.38 8.86 19.63
N GLU A 114 -3.26 7.76 20.38
CA GLU A 114 -3.02 7.80 21.82
C GLU A 114 -1.74 8.53 22.20
N ALA A 115 -0.67 8.40 21.41
CA ALA A 115 0.58 9.07 21.69
C ALA A 115 0.48 10.58 21.48
N VAL A 116 -0.19 10.99 20.40
CA VAL A 116 -0.37 12.39 20.03
C VAL A 116 -1.35 13.08 20.97
N THR A 117 -2.46 12.43 21.34
CA THR A 117 -3.42 12.96 22.33
C THR A 117 -2.79 13.16 23.72
N ARG A 118 -1.72 12.42 24.05
CA ARG A 118 -0.99 12.59 25.32
C ARG A 118 -0.01 13.74 25.31
N LEU A 119 0.30 14.32 24.16
CA LEU A 119 1.14 15.50 24.07
C LEU A 119 0.46 16.70 24.72
N ARG A 120 1.26 17.50 25.41
CA ARG A 120 0.87 18.80 25.93
C ARG A 120 0.97 19.83 24.83
N SER A 121 0.19 20.91 24.90
CA SER A 121 0.19 21.98 23.89
C SER A 121 1.55 22.68 23.69
N GLN A 122 2.45 22.58 24.67
CA GLN A 122 3.82 23.13 24.60
C GLN A 122 4.86 22.14 24.03
N GLU A 123 4.51 20.86 23.96
CA GLU A 123 5.35 19.84 23.33
C GLU A 123 5.19 19.95 21.82
N THR A 124 6.17 19.47 21.06
CA THR A 124 6.22 19.57 19.60
C THR A 124 6.10 18.19 18.97
N LEU A 125 5.12 18.06 18.07
CA LEU A 125 4.94 16.88 17.23
C LEU A 125 5.74 17.03 15.94
N GLY A 126 6.69 16.11 15.72
CA GLY A 126 7.41 15.97 14.46
C GLY A 126 6.75 14.95 13.55
N LEU A 127 6.62 15.26 12.26
CA LEU A 127 6.20 14.32 11.21
C LEU A 127 7.24 14.23 10.10
N VAL A 128 7.78 13.04 9.85
CA VAL A 128 8.74 12.80 8.76
C VAL A 128 8.18 11.84 7.72
N THR A 129 7.93 12.35 6.53
CA THR A 129 7.42 11.60 5.37
C THR A 129 8.53 11.33 4.35
N ARG A 130 8.28 10.44 3.39
CA ARG A 130 9.16 10.30 2.24
C ARG A 130 8.99 11.44 1.25
N TYR A 131 7.75 11.83 1.00
CA TYR A 131 7.40 12.86 0.04
C TYR A 131 6.67 14.01 0.72
N GLN A 132 6.91 15.24 0.26
CA GLN A 132 6.29 16.44 0.81
C GLN A 132 4.76 16.43 0.69
N ASP A 133 4.23 15.87 -0.40
CA ASP A 133 2.80 15.79 -0.68
C ASP A 133 2.02 14.95 0.34
N SER A 134 2.71 14.11 1.11
CA SER A 134 2.11 13.22 2.11
C SER A 134 2.02 13.89 3.50
N ILE A 135 2.64 15.05 3.69
CA ILE A 135 2.60 15.81 4.95
C ILE A 135 1.21 16.39 5.22
N PRO A 136 0.57 17.14 4.30
CA PRO A 136 -0.73 17.75 4.56
C PRO A 136 -1.81 16.75 4.99
N PRO A 137 -2.07 15.64 4.27
CA PRO A 137 -3.14 14.71 4.66
C PRO A 137 -2.89 14.06 6.02
N LEU A 138 -1.66 13.61 6.31
CA LEU A 138 -1.33 13.03 7.61
C LEU A 138 -1.44 14.05 8.75
N SER A 139 -1.05 15.30 8.52
CA SER A 139 -1.16 16.36 9.51
C SER A 139 -2.62 16.70 9.81
N GLU A 140 -3.46 16.70 8.79
CA GLU A 140 -4.90 16.96 8.93
C GLU A 140 -5.61 15.82 9.68
N ASP A 141 -5.32 14.57 9.33
CA ASP A 141 -5.85 13.39 10.04
C ASP A 141 -5.45 13.42 11.52
N LEU A 142 -4.19 13.74 11.81
CA LEU A 142 -3.69 13.86 13.19
C LEU A 142 -4.44 14.94 13.97
N ARG A 143 -4.67 16.12 13.38
CA ARG A 143 -5.39 17.22 14.05
C ARG A 143 -6.86 16.88 14.27
N THR A 144 -7.50 16.29 13.26
CA THR A 144 -8.91 15.92 13.28
C THR A 144 -9.19 14.87 14.37
N ASP A 145 -8.30 13.88 14.50
CA ASP A 145 -8.55 12.72 15.35
C ASP A 145 -8.07 12.86 16.80
N THR A 146 -7.14 13.78 17.10
CA THR A 146 -6.43 13.78 18.42
C THR A 146 -6.71 14.98 19.32
N ALA A 147 -7.45 15.99 18.84
CA ALA A 147 -7.67 17.29 19.50
C ALA A 147 -6.37 18.00 19.95
N TYR A 148 -5.21 17.57 19.46
CA TYR A 148 -3.92 18.15 19.78
C TYR A 148 -3.79 19.53 19.12
N ASP A 149 -3.58 20.55 19.96
CA ASP A 149 -3.54 21.97 19.58
C ASP A 149 -2.13 22.57 19.60
N GLY A 150 -1.11 21.75 19.91
CA GLY A 150 0.28 22.16 19.97
C GLY A 150 0.94 22.33 18.60
N GLN A 151 2.25 22.56 18.63
CA GLN A 151 3.04 22.75 17.42
C GLN A 151 3.22 21.42 16.68
N VAL A 152 2.99 21.45 15.36
CA VAL A 152 3.32 20.35 14.44
C VAL A 152 4.35 20.89 13.46
N ILE A 153 5.54 20.27 13.44
CA ILE A 153 6.56 20.52 12.43
C ILE A 153 6.70 19.27 11.55
N ALA A 154 6.95 19.46 10.26
CA ALA A 154 7.04 18.35 9.33
C ALA A 154 8.21 18.53 8.35
N ALA A 155 8.78 17.41 7.92
CA ALA A 155 9.89 17.37 6.97
C ALA A 155 9.75 16.19 6.01
N SER A 156 10.18 16.40 4.77
CA SER A 156 10.30 15.35 3.75
C SER A 156 11.76 14.95 3.59
N ILE A 157 12.04 13.64 3.55
CA ILE A 157 13.39 13.13 3.26
C ILE A 157 13.78 13.21 1.77
N ASP A 158 12.87 13.65 0.88
CA ASP A 158 13.21 13.91 -0.53
C ASP A 158 13.83 15.30 -0.77
N GLU A 159 13.61 16.26 0.13
CA GLU A 159 14.20 17.61 0.09
C GLU A 159 15.65 17.65 0.60
N GLY A 160 16.22 16.49 0.94
CA GLY A 160 17.54 16.35 1.54
C GLY A 160 17.47 16.08 3.04
N THR A 161 18.62 15.75 3.63
CA THR A 161 18.70 15.31 5.04
C THR A 161 19.41 16.28 5.97
N ASP A 162 19.96 17.37 5.44
CA ASP A 162 20.86 18.28 6.18
C ASP A 162 20.15 18.97 7.36
N HIS A 163 18.85 19.22 7.23
CA HIS A 163 18.02 19.87 8.25
C HIS A 163 17.45 18.87 9.28
N LEU A 164 17.54 17.55 9.05
CA LEU A 164 16.85 16.56 9.85
C LEU A 164 17.37 16.44 11.28
N ARG A 165 18.67 16.71 11.51
CA ARG A 165 19.22 16.68 12.88
C ARG A 165 18.56 17.76 13.76
N GLY A 166 18.64 19.02 13.31
CA GLY A 166 18.02 20.13 14.03
C GLY A 166 16.50 20.00 14.12
N PHE A 167 15.86 19.37 13.13
CA PHE A 167 14.44 19.03 13.18
C PHE A 167 14.14 18.03 14.29
N VAL A 168 14.85 16.90 14.36
CA VAL A 168 14.63 15.86 15.37
C VAL A 168 14.83 16.42 16.77
N ASP A 169 15.89 17.21 16.99
CA ASP A 169 16.21 17.85 18.28
C ASP A 169 15.12 18.80 18.78
N GLN A 170 14.20 19.24 17.91
CA GLN A 170 13.08 20.14 18.25
C GLN A 170 11.77 19.37 18.53
N THR A 171 11.77 18.05 18.48
CA THR A 171 10.56 17.22 18.62
C THR A 171 10.51 16.50 19.95
N ASP A 172 9.33 16.47 20.58
CA ASP A 172 9.09 15.67 21.78
C ASP A 172 8.55 14.27 21.40
N LEU A 173 7.70 14.22 20.36
CA LEU A 173 7.22 13.00 19.72
C LEU A 173 7.49 13.07 18.23
N LEU A 174 8.14 12.04 17.70
CA LEU A 174 8.49 11.95 16.29
C LEU A 174 7.71 10.83 15.60
N LEU A 175 6.85 11.20 14.67
CA LEU A 175 6.15 10.29 13.78
C LEU A 175 6.91 10.11 12.47
N THR A 176 7.04 8.87 12.05
CA THR A 176 7.77 8.52 10.82
C THR A 176 6.92 7.62 9.95
N THR A 177 6.85 7.93 8.67
CA THR A 177 6.32 6.96 7.69
C THR A 177 7.30 5.79 7.53
N PRO A 178 6.82 4.59 7.17
CA PRO A 178 7.70 3.45 6.92
C PRO A 178 8.78 3.74 5.87
N ALA A 179 8.45 4.54 4.85
CA ALA A 179 9.37 4.84 3.76
C ALA A 179 10.44 5.88 4.13
N SER A 180 10.22 6.72 5.15
CA SER A 180 11.21 7.68 5.64
C SER A 180 12.18 7.09 6.69
N LYS A 181 11.71 6.11 7.47
CA LYS A 181 12.41 5.51 8.62
C LYS A 181 13.87 5.16 8.37
N ARG A 182 14.18 4.50 7.26
CA ARG A 182 15.56 4.06 6.97
C ARG A 182 16.53 5.22 6.83
N ARG A 183 16.11 6.32 6.19
CA ARG A 183 16.96 7.52 6.02
C ARG A 183 17.03 8.36 7.28
N LEU A 184 16.01 8.29 8.13
CA LEU A 184 15.98 9.03 9.39
C LEU A 184 16.84 8.39 10.48
N ARG A 185 17.02 7.07 10.45
CA ARG A 185 17.76 6.30 11.47
C ARG A 185 19.11 6.90 11.91
N PRO A 186 19.98 7.44 11.04
CA PRO A 186 21.25 8.05 11.46
C PRO A 186 21.14 9.30 12.34
N PHE A 187 19.94 9.90 12.42
CA PHE A 187 19.66 11.11 13.19
C PHE A 187 18.89 10.82 14.50
N LEU A 188 18.50 9.56 14.73
CA LEU A 188 17.78 9.15 15.92
C LEU A 188 18.76 8.74 17.01
N ASP A 189 18.75 9.44 18.14
CA ASP A 189 19.38 8.97 19.36
C ASP A 189 18.40 8.05 20.10
N ASP A 190 18.75 6.77 20.25
CA ASP A 190 17.88 5.69 20.79
C ASP A 190 17.29 5.97 22.19
N ALA A 191 17.82 6.95 22.92
CA ALA A 191 17.41 7.28 24.29
C ALA A 191 16.59 8.58 24.43
N ALA A 192 16.57 9.46 23.41
CA ALA A 192 16.09 10.83 23.57
C ALA A 192 14.66 11.08 23.05
N HIS A 193 14.23 10.38 22.00
CA HIS A 193 12.98 10.69 21.31
C HIS A 193 12.03 9.50 21.34
N GLN A 194 10.76 9.75 21.67
CA GLN A 194 9.72 8.76 21.41
C GLN A 194 9.47 8.76 19.90
N VAL A 195 9.96 7.73 19.20
CA VAL A 195 9.75 7.57 17.76
C VAL A 195 8.64 6.55 17.53
N LYS A 196 7.62 6.94 16.77
CA LYS A 196 6.52 6.04 16.38
C LYS A 196 6.37 6.01 14.87
N GLU A 197 6.01 4.84 14.36
CA GLU A 197 5.70 4.66 12.95
C GLU A 197 4.22 4.99 12.72
N VAL A 198 3.94 5.87 11.76
CA VAL A 198 2.59 6.23 11.31
C VAL A 198 2.32 5.58 9.95
N LYS A 199 1.26 4.78 9.90
CA LYS A 199 0.74 4.14 8.70
C LYS A 199 -0.72 4.51 8.54
N MET A 200 -1.11 4.90 7.33
CA MET A 200 -2.53 4.97 7.00
C MET A 200 -3.06 3.55 6.88
N LEU A 201 -4.01 3.16 7.73
CA LEU A 201 -4.59 1.82 7.75
C LEU A 201 -5.89 1.79 6.94
N VAL A 202 -6.11 0.71 6.20
CA VAL A 202 -7.42 0.44 5.59
C VAL A 202 -8.32 -0.21 6.66
N SER A 203 -9.56 0.27 6.81
CA SER A 203 -10.46 -0.27 7.82
C SER A 203 -10.77 -1.76 7.57
N GLN A 204 -10.94 -2.51 8.64
CA GLN A 204 -11.21 -3.95 8.55
C GLN A 204 -12.49 -4.24 7.77
N ASP A 205 -13.57 -3.49 8.03
CA ASP A 205 -14.84 -3.61 7.28
C ASP A 205 -14.64 -3.39 5.77
N SER A 206 -13.75 -2.47 5.37
CA SER A 206 -13.44 -2.27 3.94
C SER A 206 -12.64 -3.44 3.37
N VAL A 207 -11.68 -3.99 4.13
CA VAL A 207 -10.91 -5.16 3.71
C VAL A 207 -11.82 -6.37 3.50
N GLU A 208 -12.76 -6.62 4.42
CA GLU A 208 -13.74 -7.71 4.32
C GLU A 208 -14.64 -7.51 3.10
N ALA A 209 -15.23 -6.31 2.93
CA ALA A 209 -16.08 -6.00 1.79
C ALA A 209 -15.36 -6.15 0.43
N ILE A 210 -14.10 -5.73 0.36
CA ILE A 210 -13.27 -5.89 -0.86
C ILE A 210 -12.95 -7.37 -1.10
N SER A 211 -12.66 -8.14 -0.05
CA SER A 211 -12.35 -9.57 -0.16
C SER A 211 -13.55 -10.36 -0.66
N ASP A 212 -14.77 -10.01 -0.24
CA ASP A 212 -16.00 -10.64 -0.71
C ASP A 212 -16.32 -10.28 -2.17
N ALA A 213 -15.94 -9.07 -2.60
CA ALA A 213 -16.20 -8.58 -3.94
C ALA A 213 -15.18 -9.07 -4.99
N ILE A 214 -13.94 -9.37 -4.58
CA ILE A 214 -12.86 -9.81 -5.46
C ILE A 214 -12.69 -11.33 -5.36
N PRO A 215 -13.02 -12.08 -6.43
CA PRO A 215 -12.82 -13.53 -6.48
C PRO A 215 -11.37 -13.94 -6.22
N ALA A 216 -11.22 -15.08 -5.52
CA ALA A 216 -9.96 -15.75 -5.27
C ALA A 216 -9.21 -16.10 -6.56
#